data_AF-A0A7X8UEU6-F1
#
_entry.id   AF-A0A7X8UEU6-F1
#
_cell.length_a   1.000
_cell.length_b   1.000
_cell.length_c   1.000
_cell.angle_alpha   90.00
_cell.angle_beta   90.00
_cell.angle_gamma   90.00
#
_symmetry.space_group_name_H-M   'P 1'
#
loop_
_entity.id
_entity.type
_entity.pdbx_description
1 polymer ?
#
loop_
_entity_poly.entity_id
_entity_poly.type
_entity_poly.pdbx_seq_one_letter_code
_entity_poly.pdbx_strand_id
1 'polypeptide(L)'
;MNGSVSRHPLFRALGVVILVAALYLGWTWHSRRSASLQLQERLQERSPEAQNQKIVDAYGGDELTILSFYGVPGVVRPGESAELCYGVSNAAEVRMEPPVEHVWPSLGRCVKVAPERDTEYTLFVEDAAGRSKTARLTIKVQRE
;
A
#
# COMPACT_ATOMS: atom_id res chain seq x y z
N MET A 1 4.41 -81.97 32.72
CA MET A 1 3.67 -81.44 31.55
C MET A 1 4.37 -80.15 31.10
N ASN A 2 5.18 -80.24 30.05
CA ASN A 2 5.99 -79.13 29.55
C ASN A 2 5.15 -78.20 28.66
N GLY A 3 4.91 -76.97 29.13
CA GLY A 3 4.36 -75.89 28.31
C GLY A 3 5.47 -75.28 27.46
N SER A 4 5.67 -75.78 26.24
CA SER A 4 6.56 -75.15 25.26
C SER A 4 5.79 -74.14 24.43
N VAL A 5 5.86 -72.90 24.90
CA VAL A 5 5.71 -71.62 24.19
C VAL A 5 5.79 -71.78 22.66
N SER A 6 4.65 -71.64 21.99
CA SER A 6 4.60 -71.49 20.54
C SER A 6 5.37 -70.21 20.17
N ARG A 7 6.56 -70.38 19.59
CA ARG A 7 7.36 -69.30 19.03
C ARG A 7 6.47 -68.51 18.06
N HIS A 8 6.21 -67.25 18.38
CA HIS A 8 5.20 -66.40 17.75
C HIS A 8 5.80 -65.49 16.66
N PRO A 9 5.90 -65.93 15.38
CA PRO A 9 6.27 -65.03 14.27
C PRO A 9 5.17 -63.99 13.99
N LEU A 10 3.91 -64.32 14.29
CA LEU A 10 2.76 -63.43 14.10
C LEU A 10 2.79 -62.22 15.03
N PHE A 11 3.17 -62.40 16.29
CA PHE A 11 3.31 -61.27 17.23
C PHE A 11 4.50 -60.37 16.87
N ARG A 12 5.55 -60.95 16.28
CA ARG A 12 6.68 -60.18 15.74
C ARG A 12 6.26 -59.34 14.53
N ALA A 13 5.47 -59.89 13.61
CA ALA A 13 4.95 -59.16 12.45
C ALA A 13 3.97 -58.04 12.85
N LEU A 14 3.07 -58.31 13.81
CA LEU A 14 2.11 -57.32 14.31
C LEU A 14 2.83 -56.11 14.98
N GLY A 15 3.90 -56.38 15.73
CA GLY A 15 4.71 -55.32 16.35
C GLY A 15 5.37 -54.40 15.34
N VAL A 16 5.81 -54.93 14.19
CA VAL A 16 6.44 -54.15 13.11
C VAL A 16 5.44 -53.20 12.45
N VAL A 17 4.22 -53.67 12.16
CA VAL A 17 3.18 -52.82 11.52
C VAL A 17 2.77 -51.67 12.43
N ILE A 18 2.62 -51.92 13.73
CA ILE A 18 2.28 -50.87 14.71
C ILE A 18 3.40 -49.86 14.83
N LEU A 19 4.67 -50.29 14.81
CA LEU A 19 5.83 -49.40 14.82
C LEU A 19 5.87 -48.50 13.58
N VAL A 20 5.65 -49.06 12.39
CA VAL A 20 5.61 -48.28 11.15
C VAL A 20 4.46 -47.29 11.15
N ALA A 21 3.27 -47.69 11.61
CA ALA A 21 2.12 -46.80 11.75
C ALA A 21 2.38 -45.69 12.77
N ALA A 22 3.01 -45.99 13.91
CA ALA A 22 3.37 -45.00 14.93
C ALA A 22 4.43 -44.00 14.44
N LEU A 23 5.43 -44.47 13.69
CA LEU A 23 6.42 -43.60 13.05
C LEU A 23 5.78 -42.71 12.00
N TYR A 24 4.87 -43.25 11.19
CA TYR A 24 4.13 -42.49 10.18
C TYR A 24 3.21 -41.43 10.81
N LEU A 25 2.47 -41.79 11.86
CA LEU A 25 1.62 -40.86 12.60
C LEU A 25 2.44 -39.81 13.36
N GLY A 26 3.60 -40.19 13.92
CA GLY A 26 4.54 -39.25 14.53
C GLY A 26 5.10 -38.24 13.52
N TRP A 27 5.48 -38.71 12.32
CA TRP A 27 5.99 -37.85 11.24
C TRP A 27 4.92 -36.90 10.69
N THR A 28 3.68 -37.37 10.53
CA THR A 28 2.56 -36.53 10.06
C THR A 28 2.12 -35.50 11.10
N TRP A 29 2.13 -35.82 12.40
CA TRP A 29 1.89 -34.85 13.47
C TRP A 29 3.00 -33.79 13.51
N HIS A 30 4.25 -34.20 13.37
CA HIS A 30 5.40 -33.29 13.22
C HIS A 30 5.26 -32.40 11.97
N SER A 31 4.79 -32.97 10.85
CA SER A 31 4.58 -32.27 9.58
C SER A 31 3.38 -31.32 9.58
N ARG A 32 2.33 -31.58 10.36
CA ARG A 32 1.21 -30.64 10.52
C ARG A 32 1.49 -29.54 11.52
N ARG A 33 2.30 -29.81 12.55
CA ARG A 33 2.66 -28.82 13.58
C ARG A 33 3.50 -27.67 13.03
N SER A 34 4.18 -27.86 11.89
CA SER A 34 4.91 -26.80 11.19
C SER A 34 4.03 -25.93 10.28
N ALA A 35 2.88 -26.43 9.83
CA ALA A 35 2.01 -25.72 8.89
C ALA A 35 1.11 -24.65 9.55
N SER A 36 0.81 -24.79 10.85
CA SER A 36 -0.07 -23.87 11.58
C SER A 36 0.62 -22.58 12.04
N LEU A 37 1.96 -22.58 12.18
CA LEU A 37 2.71 -21.41 12.64
C LEU A 37 2.82 -20.33 11.55
N GLN A 38 3.07 -20.73 10.30
CA GLN A 38 3.24 -19.80 9.19
C GLN A 38 1.93 -19.10 8.77
N LEU A 39 0.77 -19.70 9.04
CA LEU A 39 -0.54 -19.08 8.79
C LEU A 39 -0.84 -18.02 9.85
N GLN A 40 -0.49 -18.26 11.12
CA GLN A 40 -0.68 -17.27 12.18
C GLN A 40 0.22 -16.04 11.97
N GLU A 41 1.47 -16.25 11.55
CA GLU A 41 2.36 -15.15 11.15
C GLU A 41 1.79 -14.41 9.95
N ARG A 42 1.36 -15.07 8.87
CA ARG A 42 0.77 -14.36 7.70
C ARG A 42 -0.57 -13.66 8.00
N LEU A 43 -1.32 -14.10 8.99
CA LEU A 43 -2.56 -13.45 9.44
C LEU A 43 -2.27 -12.29 10.43
N GLN A 44 -1.23 -12.41 11.26
CA GLN A 44 -0.74 -11.34 12.15
C GLN A 44 0.12 -10.30 11.41
N GLU A 45 0.81 -10.67 10.34
CA GLU A 45 1.53 -9.79 9.41
C GLU A 45 0.53 -9.06 8.50
N ARG A 46 -0.64 -9.65 8.28
CA ARG A 46 -1.86 -8.96 7.81
C ARG A 46 -2.65 -8.36 8.98
N SER A 47 -1.98 -8.00 10.07
CA SER A 47 -2.62 -7.13 11.06
C SER A 47 -3.13 -5.91 10.29
N PRO A 48 -4.45 -5.63 10.34
CA PRO A 48 -5.02 -4.51 9.61
C PRO A 48 -4.29 -3.21 9.97
N GLU A 49 -3.75 -3.11 11.19
CA GLU A 49 -2.93 -1.99 11.65
C GLU A 49 -1.61 -1.83 10.89
N ALA A 50 -0.80 -2.89 10.74
CA ALA A 50 0.46 -2.81 9.98
C ALA A 50 0.23 -2.56 8.48
N GLN A 51 -0.86 -3.11 7.94
CA GLN A 51 -1.27 -2.82 6.57
C GLN A 51 -1.76 -1.37 6.41
N ASN A 52 -2.57 -0.88 7.35
CA ASN A 52 -3.07 0.49 7.36
C ASN A 52 -1.93 1.50 7.51
N GLN A 53 -0.92 1.18 8.33
CA GLN A 53 0.23 2.05 8.53
C GLN A 53 1.00 2.27 7.24
N LYS A 54 1.27 1.21 6.47
CA LYS A 54 1.90 1.35 5.14
C LYS A 54 1.10 2.21 4.18
N ILE A 55 -0.23 2.18 4.26
CA ILE A 55 -1.12 3.03 3.45
C ILE A 55 -0.99 4.49 3.90
N VAL A 56 -1.06 4.75 5.20
CA VAL A 56 -0.91 6.09 5.79
C VAL A 56 0.46 6.70 5.43
N ASP A 57 1.53 5.91 5.54
CA ASP A 57 2.89 6.33 5.19
C ASP A 57 3.00 6.67 3.70
N ALA A 58 2.33 5.92 2.81
CA ALA A 58 2.29 6.21 1.38
C ALA A 58 1.60 7.55 1.06
N TYR A 59 0.69 8.03 1.92
CA TYR A 59 0.06 9.35 1.81
C TYR A 59 0.80 10.44 2.62
N GLY A 60 2.03 10.18 3.06
CA GLY A 60 2.85 11.18 3.76
C GLY A 60 2.73 11.15 5.29
N GLY A 61 2.05 10.15 5.87
CA GLY A 61 1.97 9.97 7.31
C GLY A 61 1.39 11.19 8.02
N ASP A 62 2.14 11.76 8.95
CA ASP A 62 1.81 13.00 9.69
C ASP A 62 2.54 14.24 9.12
N GLU A 63 3.28 14.06 8.02
CA GLU A 63 4.04 15.14 7.38
C GLU A 63 3.22 15.82 6.28
N LEU A 64 3.31 17.15 6.21
CA LEU A 64 2.84 17.93 5.08
C LEU A 64 3.49 17.42 3.79
N THR A 65 2.70 16.88 2.87
CA THR A 65 3.22 16.23 1.66
C THR A 65 2.41 16.61 0.44
N ILE A 66 3.09 16.98 -0.66
CA ILE A 66 2.46 17.15 -1.97
C ILE A 66 2.56 15.79 -2.68
N LEU A 67 1.41 15.13 -2.83
CA LEU A 67 1.29 13.79 -3.42
C LEU A 67 1.40 13.84 -4.95
N SER A 68 0.78 14.83 -5.57
CA SER A 68 0.77 15.01 -7.01
C SER A 68 0.57 16.47 -7.39
N PHE A 69 1.18 16.89 -8.49
CA PHE A 69 0.95 18.20 -9.10
C PHE A 69 1.29 18.16 -10.59
N TYR A 70 0.26 18.14 -11.45
CA TYR A 70 0.42 17.96 -12.90
C TYR A 70 -0.73 18.57 -13.68
N GLY A 71 -0.52 18.83 -14.97
CA GLY A 71 -1.51 19.41 -15.87
C GLY A 71 -1.77 18.52 -17.08
N VAL A 72 -3.04 18.39 -17.47
CA VAL A 72 -3.48 17.59 -18.63
C VAL A 72 -4.51 18.36 -19.45
N PRO A 73 -4.27 18.61 -20.75
CA PRO A 73 -3.00 18.42 -21.44
C PRO A 73 -1.94 19.43 -20.97
N GLY A 74 -0.66 19.05 -20.99
CA GLY A 74 0.44 19.96 -20.63
C GLY A 74 0.72 21.05 -21.67
N VAL A 75 0.05 20.97 -22.82
CA VAL A 75 0.13 21.93 -23.92
C VAL A 75 -1.28 22.21 -24.45
N VAL A 76 -1.71 23.47 -24.48
CA VAL A 76 -3.04 23.90 -24.96
C VAL A 76 -2.92 24.98 -26.04
N ARG A 77 -3.98 25.23 -26.81
CA ARG A 77 -4.08 26.46 -27.60
C ARG A 77 -4.46 27.67 -26.72
N PRO A 78 -4.20 28.91 -27.17
CA PRO A 78 -4.61 30.10 -26.42
C PRO A 78 -6.11 30.07 -26.11
N GLY A 79 -6.47 30.19 -24.84
CA GLY A 79 -7.88 30.19 -24.39
C GLY A 79 -8.54 28.82 -24.31
N GLU A 80 -7.83 27.74 -24.66
CA GLU A 80 -8.31 26.38 -24.47
C GLU A 80 -8.11 25.93 -23.01
N SER A 81 -9.03 25.11 -22.51
CA SER A 81 -8.99 24.64 -21.12
C SER A 81 -8.02 23.46 -20.93
N ALA A 82 -7.16 23.55 -19.92
CA ALA A 82 -6.44 22.42 -19.33
C ALA A 82 -7.01 22.07 -17.95
N GLU A 83 -6.82 20.83 -17.53
CA GLU A 83 -7.03 20.41 -16.15
C GLU A 83 -5.70 20.45 -15.40
N LEU A 84 -5.66 21.20 -14.31
CA LEU A 84 -4.56 21.21 -13.37
C LEU A 84 -4.97 20.38 -12.16
N CYS A 85 -4.30 19.26 -11.97
CA CYS A 85 -4.58 18.30 -10.91
C CYS A 85 -3.50 18.37 -9.82
N TYR A 86 -3.93 18.41 -8.57
CA TYR A 86 -3.06 18.37 -7.41
C TYR A 86 -3.60 17.44 -6.34
N GLY A 87 -2.70 16.90 -5.53
CA GLY A 87 -3.00 16.09 -4.36
C GLY A 87 -2.07 16.49 -3.24
N VAL A 88 -2.63 16.78 -2.07
CA VAL A 88 -1.90 17.24 -0.89
C VAL A 88 -2.41 16.50 0.34
N SER A 89 -1.50 16.16 1.24
CA SER A 89 -1.79 15.48 2.50
C SER A 89 -1.30 16.34 3.67
N ASN A 90 -2.05 16.31 4.77
CA ASN A 90 -1.79 17.09 5.99
C ASN A 90 -1.65 18.60 5.78
N ALA A 91 -2.28 19.14 4.73
CA ALA A 91 -2.38 20.58 4.50
C ALA A 91 -3.62 21.16 5.19
N ALA A 92 -3.46 22.28 5.88
CA ALA A 92 -4.55 23.09 6.41
C ALA A 92 -5.01 24.14 5.40
N GLU A 93 -4.07 24.67 4.62
CA GLU A 93 -4.34 25.67 3.59
C GLU A 93 -3.62 25.33 2.28
N VAL A 94 -4.29 25.64 1.17
CA VAL A 94 -3.74 25.52 -0.18
C VAL A 94 -3.99 26.81 -0.92
N ARG A 95 -2.94 27.36 -1.52
CA ARG A 95 -3.00 28.52 -2.40
C ARG A 95 -2.30 28.19 -3.72
N MET A 96 -2.71 28.84 -4.79
CA MET A 96 -2.13 28.65 -6.11
C MET A 96 -1.83 30.01 -6.72
N GLU A 97 -0.70 30.11 -7.41
CA GLU A 97 -0.29 31.30 -8.14
C GLU A 97 -0.01 30.91 -9.60
N PRO A 98 -0.65 31.51 -10.62
CA PRO A 98 -1.73 32.49 -10.53
C PRO A 98 -2.95 32.00 -9.72
N PRO A 99 -3.75 32.91 -9.14
CA PRO A 99 -4.92 32.53 -8.35
C PRO A 99 -5.93 31.76 -9.20
N VAL A 100 -6.24 30.54 -8.76
CA VAL A 100 -7.28 29.68 -9.35
C VAL A 100 -8.41 29.52 -8.36
N GLU A 101 -9.64 29.64 -8.82
CA GLU A 101 -10.82 29.47 -7.97
C GLU A 101 -10.99 28.01 -7.53
N HIS A 102 -11.73 27.81 -6.43
CA HIS A 102 -12.13 26.48 -5.96
C HIS A 102 -10.94 25.56 -5.61
N VAL A 103 -9.92 26.10 -4.95
CA VAL A 103 -8.75 25.38 -4.44
C VAL A 103 -8.87 25.19 -2.93
N TRP A 104 -8.64 23.96 -2.44
CA TRP A 104 -8.68 23.61 -1.01
C TRP A 104 -7.87 22.33 -0.75
N PRO A 105 -7.48 22.02 0.51
CA PRO A 105 -6.76 20.79 0.83
C PRO A 105 -7.53 19.53 0.37
N SER A 106 -6.92 18.74 -0.52
CA SER A 106 -7.50 17.50 -1.05
C SER A 106 -6.42 16.52 -1.46
N LEU A 107 -6.64 15.22 -1.25
CA LEU A 107 -5.75 14.14 -1.71
C LEU A 107 -5.69 14.00 -3.24
N GLY A 108 -6.67 14.57 -3.95
CA GLY A 108 -6.73 14.59 -5.40
C GLY A 108 -7.85 15.49 -5.88
N ARG A 109 -7.50 16.60 -6.55
CA ARG A 109 -8.46 17.58 -7.07
C ARG A 109 -7.94 18.14 -8.38
N CYS A 110 -8.83 18.23 -9.37
CA CYS A 110 -8.54 18.86 -10.65
C CYS A 110 -9.37 20.14 -10.79
N VAL A 111 -8.72 21.21 -11.22
CA VAL A 111 -9.33 22.51 -11.52
C VAL A 111 -9.10 22.85 -12.99
N LYS A 112 -10.10 23.45 -13.63
CA LYS A 112 -9.98 23.89 -15.02
C LYS A 112 -9.29 25.25 -15.07
N VAL A 113 -8.29 25.36 -15.93
CA VAL A 113 -7.53 26.58 -16.18
C VAL A 113 -7.48 26.83 -17.68
N ALA A 114 -7.50 28.09 -18.12
CA ALA A 114 -7.43 28.46 -19.54
C ALA A 114 -6.34 29.52 -19.74
N PRO A 115 -5.05 29.12 -19.77
CA PRO A 115 -3.96 30.06 -19.95
C PRO A 115 -3.93 30.62 -21.39
N GLU A 116 -3.74 31.93 -21.53
CA GLU A 116 -3.56 32.59 -22.84
C GLU A 116 -2.11 32.51 -23.36
N ARG A 117 -1.15 32.32 -22.46
CA ARG A 117 0.29 32.20 -22.74
C ARG A 117 0.92 31.16 -21.82
N ASP A 118 2.16 30.75 -22.12
CA ASP A 118 2.94 29.87 -21.23
C ASP A 118 2.86 30.38 -19.78
N THR A 119 2.23 29.59 -18.91
CA THR A 119 1.94 30.00 -17.54
C THR A 119 2.55 29.00 -16.58
N GLU A 120 3.37 29.48 -15.66
CA GLU A 120 3.88 28.69 -14.54
C GLU A 120 2.93 28.80 -13.35
N TYR A 121 2.35 27.67 -12.96
CA TYR A 121 1.55 27.52 -11.76
C TYR A 121 2.42 27.07 -10.61
N THR A 122 2.34 27.77 -9.48
CA THR A 122 2.97 27.42 -8.22
C THR A 122 1.91 27.07 -7.21
N LEU A 123 1.97 25.84 -6.68
CA LEU A 123 1.15 25.36 -5.58
C LEU A 123 1.87 25.67 -4.27
N PHE A 124 1.20 26.39 -3.37
CA PHE A 124 1.65 26.66 -2.01
C PHE A 124 0.75 25.91 -1.03
N VAL A 125 1.36 25.11 -0.15
CA VAL A 125 0.63 24.39 0.89
C VAL A 125 1.20 24.72 2.25
N GLU A 126 0.33 24.86 3.23
CA GLU A 126 0.68 25.14 4.61
C GLU A 126 -0.12 24.22 5.54
N ASP A 127 0.50 23.75 6.62
CA ASP A 127 -0.16 22.95 7.64
C ASP A 127 -0.53 23.77 8.88
N ALA A 128 -1.27 23.16 9.81
CA ALA A 128 -1.67 23.81 11.06
C ALA A 128 -0.49 24.16 11.98
N ALA A 129 0.70 23.58 11.74
CA ALA A 129 1.92 23.86 12.48
C ALA A 129 2.77 24.98 11.84
N GLY A 130 2.32 25.57 10.71
CA GLY A 130 3.02 26.62 9.98
C GLY A 130 4.17 26.11 9.09
N ARG A 131 4.28 24.79 8.88
CA ARG A 131 5.20 24.22 7.89
C ARG A 131 4.61 24.47 6.50
N SER A 132 5.46 24.80 5.53
CA SER A 132 5.02 25.02 4.15
C SER A 132 5.84 24.20 3.15
N LYS A 133 5.19 23.83 2.04
CA LYS A 133 5.82 23.22 0.87
C LYS A 133 5.30 23.88 -0.40
N THR A 134 6.10 23.82 -1.46
CA THR A 134 5.75 24.42 -2.74
C THR A 134 6.08 23.47 -3.90
N ALA A 135 5.22 23.43 -4.91
CA ALA A 135 5.47 22.72 -6.17
C ALA A 135 5.19 23.63 -7.37
N ARG A 136 5.88 23.39 -8.48
CA ARG A 136 5.78 24.19 -9.71
C ARG A 136 5.43 23.34 -10.91
N LEU A 137 4.59 23.87 -11.79
CA LEU A 137 4.12 23.23 -13.01
C LEU A 137 3.96 24.29 -14.10
N THR A 138 4.54 24.05 -15.27
CA THR A 138 4.35 24.94 -16.42
C THR A 138 3.37 24.31 -17.41
N ILE A 139 2.30 25.03 -17.74
CA ILE A 139 1.42 24.68 -18.85
C ILE A 139 1.82 25.53 -20.05
N LYS A 140 2.21 24.87 -21.14
CA LYS A 140 2.64 25.55 -22.36
C LYS A 140 1.43 25.88 -23.24
N VAL A 141 1.53 26.99 -23.95
CA VAL A 141 0.53 27.40 -24.93
C VAL A 141 1.16 27.33 -26.32
N GLN A 142 0.58 26.52 -27.21
CA GLN A 142 1.01 26.45 -28.60
C GLN A 142 0.82 27.82 -29.24
N ARG A 143 1.94 28.41 -29.70
CA ARG A 143 1.92 29.59 -30.56
C ARG A 143 1.60 29.10 -31.98
N GLU A 144 0.53 29.62 -32.56
CA GLU A 144 0.24 29.46 -34.00
C GLU A 144 1.24 30.23 -34.87
#